data_AF-F3ZKN3-F1
#
_entry.id   AF-F3ZKN3-F1
#
_cell.length_a   1.000
_cell.length_b   1.000
_cell.length_c   1.000
_cell.angle_alpha   90.00
_cell.angle_beta   90.00
_cell.angle_gamma   90.00
#
_symmetry.space_group_name_H-M   'P 1'
#
loop_
_entity.id
_entity.type
_entity.pdbx_description
1 polymer ?
#
loop_
_entity_poly.entity_id
_entity_poly.type
_entity_poly.pdbx_seq_one_letter_code
_entity_poly.pdbx_strand_id
1 'polypeptide(L)'
;MPRVGRDRLTAPGLDLDAIAPRELRPRWRGQPGVGGTGPAPPPGNHPHHRPPLQRPLQRGRTDLPRARGAALACPAAPGDGTKMSKSGGNAIALAADADETARLIKGARTDSRRHITYDPAGRPEVSSLLLLAALCQDRTPQQVADDIGPAGTAALKRTVTEAVNEYLAPIRSRRVQLAQDRAHLRRTLREGNERARAVADATLTEVRAAMNSQC
;
A
#
# COMPACT_ATOMS: atom_id res chain seq x y z
N MET A 1 -30.86 -17.69 43.65
CA MET A 1 -30.05 -16.61 43.04
C MET A 1 -30.51 -16.43 41.60
N PRO A 2 -30.98 -15.23 41.20
CA PRO A 2 -31.87 -15.05 40.07
C PRO A 2 -31.15 -14.93 38.73
N ARG A 3 -31.85 -15.35 37.66
CA ARG A 3 -31.48 -15.19 36.24
C ARG A 3 -31.57 -13.71 35.86
N VAL A 4 -30.47 -13.12 35.41
CA VAL A 4 -30.44 -11.75 34.87
C VAL A 4 -30.69 -11.78 33.36
N GLY A 5 -31.60 -10.91 32.92
CA GLY A 5 -32.22 -10.87 31.60
C GLY A 5 -31.27 -10.46 30.46
N ARG A 6 -31.67 -10.89 29.25
CA ARG A 6 -31.13 -10.41 27.97
C ARG A 6 -31.71 -9.05 27.67
N ASP A 7 -31.00 -7.99 28.02
CA ASP A 7 -31.28 -6.67 27.49
C ASP A 7 -30.59 -6.52 26.13
N ARG A 8 -31.44 -6.34 25.11
CA ARG A 8 -31.07 -5.98 23.74
C ARG A 8 -30.52 -4.56 23.76
N LEU A 9 -29.21 -4.42 23.81
CA LEU A 9 -28.54 -3.17 23.47
C LEU A 9 -28.41 -3.09 21.95
N THR A 10 -29.30 -2.32 21.35
CA THR A 10 -29.24 -1.85 19.97
C THR A 10 -27.96 -1.02 19.82
N ALA A 11 -26.94 -1.57 19.16
CA ALA A 11 -25.75 -0.79 18.81
C ALA A 11 -26.15 0.23 17.71
N PRO A 12 -25.82 1.53 17.88
CA PRO A 12 -26.08 2.53 16.85
C PRO A 12 -25.24 2.21 15.61
N GLY A 13 -25.83 2.44 14.43
CA GLY A 13 -25.22 2.17 13.14
C GLY A 13 -23.84 2.81 13.02
N LEU A 14 -22.83 1.98 12.76
CA LEU A 14 -21.49 2.44 12.47
C LEU A 14 -21.48 2.99 11.04
N ASP A 15 -21.32 4.30 10.95
CA ASP A 15 -21.10 5.03 9.71
C ASP A 15 -19.76 4.60 9.08
N LEU A 16 -19.87 3.93 7.92
CA LEU A 16 -18.72 3.43 7.16
C LEU A 16 -17.97 4.56 6.44
N ASP A 17 -18.54 5.77 6.37
CA ASP A 17 -17.94 6.93 5.70
C ASP A 17 -16.91 7.66 6.57
N ALA A 18 -16.79 7.30 7.86
CA ALA A 18 -15.72 7.80 8.74
C ALA A 18 -14.32 7.25 8.36
N ILE A 19 -14.23 6.34 7.39
CA ILE A 19 -13.01 5.76 6.83
C ILE A 19 -12.67 6.45 5.49
N ALA A 20 -12.70 7.78 5.45
CA ALA A 20 -12.19 8.56 4.33
C ALA A 20 -10.95 9.37 4.79
N PRO A 21 -9.77 9.19 4.18
CA PRO A 21 -8.64 10.09 4.45
C PRO A 21 -9.02 11.50 3.99
N ARG A 22 -9.00 12.45 4.95
CA ARG A 22 -9.19 13.89 4.68
C ARG A 22 -8.11 14.39 3.70
N GLU A 23 -8.55 14.71 2.50
CA GLU A 23 -8.02 15.76 1.60
C GLU A 23 -6.48 15.90 1.55
N LEU A 24 -5.80 15.01 0.82
CA LEU A 24 -4.49 15.30 0.22
C LEU A 24 -4.68 15.49 -1.29
N ARG A 25 -5.11 16.69 -1.69
CA ARG A 25 -5.03 17.15 -3.09
C ARG A 25 -3.75 17.95 -3.31
N PRO A 26 -2.79 17.51 -4.14
CA PRO A 26 -1.74 18.40 -4.60
C PRO A 26 -2.27 19.27 -5.75
N ARG A 27 -2.33 20.59 -5.51
CA ARG A 27 -2.38 21.63 -6.54
C ARG A 27 -1.12 21.50 -7.43
N TRP A 28 -1.28 20.96 -8.64
CA TRP A 28 -0.25 21.05 -9.66
C TRP A 28 -0.24 22.47 -10.24
N ARG A 29 0.67 23.32 -9.74
CA ARG A 29 1.07 24.56 -10.41
C ARG A 29 2.35 24.27 -11.17
N GLY A 30 2.31 24.48 -12.49
CA GLY A 30 3.37 24.08 -13.42
C GLY A 30 4.72 24.76 -13.19
N GLN A 31 5.77 24.07 -13.59
CA GLN A 31 7.03 24.67 -14.05
C GLN A 31 7.53 23.90 -15.29
N PRO A 32 8.13 24.59 -16.28
CA PRO A 32 8.54 23.99 -17.55
C PRO A 32 9.87 23.24 -17.38
N GLY A 33 9.92 22.02 -17.92
CA GLY A 33 11.12 21.20 -17.98
C GLY A 33 12.07 21.67 -19.08
N VAL A 34 13.34 21.78 -18.70
CA VAL A 34 14.51 22.18 -19.50
C VAL A 34 14.78 21.14 -20.61
N GLY A 35 14.98 21.62 -21.83
CA GLY A 35 15.18 20.79 -23.03
C GLY A 35 16.56 20.12 -23.09
N GLY A 36 16.56 18.83 -23.43
CA GLY A 36 17.74 18.08 -23.86
C GLY A 36 17.72 17.90 -25.38
N THR A 37 18.72 18.45 -26.05
CA THR A 37 18.96 18.40 -27.50
C THR A 37 19.53 17.05 -27.93
N GLY A 38 18.79 16.32 -28.78
CA GLY A 38 19.33 15.22 -29.58
C GLY A 38 19.70 15.72 -30.99
N PRO A 39 20.74 15.16 -31.66
CA PRO A 39 21.25 15.68 -32.92
C PRO A 39 20.32 15.38 -34.11
N ALA A 40 20.27 16.34 -35.05
CA ALA A 40 19.45 16.32 -36.25
C ALA A 40 20.01 15.38 -37.35
N PRO A 41 19.15 14.66 -38.11
CA PRO A 41 19.57 13.93 -39.31
C PRO A 41 19.68 14.83 -40.55
N PRO A 42 20.56 14.50 -41.53
CA PRO A 42 20.84 15.34 -42.71
C PRO A 42 19.78 15.23 -43.82
N PRO A 43 19.64 16.25 -44.69
CA PRO A 43 18.62 16.29 -45.74
C PRO A 43 19.08 15.60 -47.04
N GLY A 44 18.17 14.86 -47.67
CA GLY A 44 18.30 14.34 -49.03
C GLY A 44 17.05 14.64 -49.86
N ASN A 45 17.25 15.10 -51.09
CA ASN A 45 16.26 15.78 -51.94
C ASN A 45 15.65 14.86 -53.04
N HIS A 46 14.32 14.96 -53.19
CA HIS A 46 13.52 14.95 -54.45
C HIS A 46 13.24 13.62 -55.21
N PRO A 47 12.30 13.56 -56.19
CA PRO A 47 10.84 13.42 -55.97
C PRO A 47 10.18 12.41 -56.94
N HIS A 48 9.22 11.57 -56.50
CA HIS A 48 8.29 10.93 -57.47
C HIS A 48 6.87 10.80 -56.91
N HIS A 49 5.93 11.34 -57.68
CA HIS A 49 4.48 11.33 -57.48
C HIS A 49 3.91 9.90 -57.34
N ARG A 50 3.00 9.71 -56.37
CA ARG A 50 1.94 8.70 -56.42
C ARG A 50 0.57 9.36 -56.11
N PRO A 51 -0.49 9.07 -56.88
CA PRO A 51 -1.82 9.66 -56.69
C PRO A 51 -2.54 9.07 -55.47
N PRO A 52 -3.62 9.72 -54.96
CA PRO A 52 -4.11 9.49 -53.61
C PRO A 52 -4.98 8.23 -53.50
N LEU A 53 -4.52 7.27 -52.69
CA LEU A 53 -5.39 6.24 -52.14
C LEU A 53 -6.07 6.78 -50.87
N GLN A 54 -7.30 7.24 -51.07
CA GLN A 54 -8.46 7.09 -50.19
C GLN A 54 -8.20 6.96 -48.67
N ARG A 55 -8.59 8.03 -47.96
CA ARG A 55 -8.92 8.15 -46.52
C ARG A 55 -8.48 6.99 -45.59
N PRO A 56 -7.51 7.21 -44.68
CA PRO A 56 -7.25 6.24 -43.62
C PRO A 56 -8.42 6.23 -42.63
N LEU A 57 -8.96 5.04 -42.39
CA LEU A 57 -9.84 4.72 -41.26
C LEU A 57 -9.20 5.27 -39.98
N GLN A 58 -9.86 6.23 -39.33
CA GLN A 58 -9.45 6.69 -38.01
C GLN A 58 -9.58 5.51 -37.04
N ARG A 59 -8.48 4.80 -36.80
CA ARG A 59 -8.35 3.91 -35.66
C ARG A 59 -8.34 4.80 -34.43
N GLY A 60 -9.49 4.89 -33.76
CA GLY A 60 -9.57 5.38 -32.40
C GLY A 60 -8.59 4.59 -31.55
N ARG A 61 -7.43 5.18 -31.27
CA ARG A 61 -6.58 4.74 -30.17
C ARG A 61 -7.34 5.13 -28.91
N THR A 62 -8.13 4.22 -28.37
CA THR A 62 -8.41 4.22 -26.94
C THR A 62 -7.18 3.64 -26.28
N ASP A 63 -6.22 4.52 -26.01
CA ASP A 63 -5.11 4.29 -25.11
C ASP A 63 -5.71 3.91 -23.76
N LEU A 64 -5.80 2.60 -23.48
CA LEU A 64 -6.04 2.10 -22.14
C LEU A 64 -5.02 2.78 -21.23
N PRO A 65 -5.44 3.59 -20.24
CA PRO A 65 -4.50 4.28 -19.38
C PRO A 65 -3.66 3.23 -18.67
N ARG A 66 -2.40 3.09 -19.09
CA ARG A 66 -1.45 2.21 -18.45
C ARG A 66 -1.29 2.73 -17.03
N ALA A 67 -1.89 2.03 -16.07
CA ALA A 67 -1.77 2.36 -14.66
C ALA A 67 -0.28 2.43 -14.33
N ARG A 68 0.26 3.65 -14.25
CA ARG A 68 1.61 3.89 -13.76
C ARG A 68 1.54 3.61 -12.27
N GLY A 69 1.83 2.36 -11.89
CA GLY A 69 2.05 1.99 -10.50
C GLY A 69 3.21 2.80 -9.98
N ALA A 70 2.93 3.94 -9.36
CA ALA A 70 3.88 4.57 -8.46
C ALA A 70 4.13 3.53 -7.36
N ALA A 71 5.29 2.91 -7.39
CA ALA A 71 5.73 2.04 -6.31
C ALA A 71 5.93 2.95 -5.10
N LEU A 72 4.90 3.03 -4.25
CA LEU A 72 5.06 3.47 -2.87
C LEU A 72 6.23 2.67 -2.32
N ALA A 73 7.29 3.36 -1.91
CA ALA A 73 8.46 2.76 -1.30
C ALA A 73 7.95 1.91 -0.12
N CYS A 74 7.87 0.61 -0.34
CA CYS A 74 7.38 -0.31 0.67
C CYS A 74 8.43 -0.32 1.77
N PRO A 75 8.05 -0.11 3.04
CA PRO A 75 9.00 -0.24 4.13
C PRO A 75 9.71 -1.59 4.00
N ALA A 76 11.04 -1.55 3.96
CA ALA A 76 11.87 -2.74 3.93
C ALA A 76 11.56 -3.58 5.17
N ALA A 77 11.64 -4.90 5.04
CA ALA A 77 11.33 -5.80 6.12
C ALA A 77 12.31 -5.64 7.28
N PRO A 78 11.88 -5.95 8.52
CA PRO A 78 12.74 -5.95 9.68
C PRO A 78 13.97 -6.85 9.47
N GLY A 79 15.15 -6.25 9.23
CA GLY A 79 16.44 -6.93 9.31
C GLY A 79 17.03 -7.53 8.03
N ASP A 80 16.41 -7.43 6.86
CA ASP A 80 17.05 -7.92 5.62
C ASP A 80 17.18 -6.86 4.53
N GLY A 81 16.63 -5.66 4.73
CA GLY A 81 16.64 -4.59 3.72
C GLY A 81 15.84 -4.94 2.46
N THR A 82 15.17 -6.08 2.44
CA THR A 82 14.35 -6.56 1.33
C THR A 82 12.89 -6.22 1.54
N LYS A 83 12.07 -6.34 0.50
CA LYS A 83 10.63 -6.08 0.60
C LYS A 83 9.96 -7.13 1.50
N MET A 84 9.08 -6.68 2.39
CA MET A 84 8.21 -7.60 3.15
C MET A 84 7.36 -8.45 2.20
N SER A 85 7.37 -9.76 2.42
CA SER A 85 6.55 -10.70 1.69
C SER A 85 6.09 -11.85 2.59
N LYS A 86 4.87 -12.33 2.37
CA LYS A 86 4.32 -13.47 3.10
C LYS A 86 5.16 -14.73 2.86
N SER A 87 5.63 -14.95 1.63
CA SER A 87 6.46 -16.09 1.26
C SER A 87 7.91 -15.99 1.76
N GLY A 88 8.43 -14.78 1.94
CA GLY A 88 9.78 -14.55 2.44
C GLY A 88 9.92 -14.71 3.96
N GLY A 89 8.83 -14.95 4.69
CA GLY A 89 8.87 -15.14 6.15
C GLY A 89 9.29 -13.90 6.95
N ASN A 90 9.36 -12.74 6.29
CA ASN A 90 9.85 -11.48 6.86
C ASN A 90 8.73 -10.45 7.10
N ALA A 91 7.46 -10.86 6.95
CA ALA A 91 6.30 -9.99 7.12
C ALA A 91 5.65 -10.16 8.49
N ILE A 92 5.29 -9.03 9.11
CA ILE A 92 4.43 -9.00 10.30
C ILE A 92 2.98 -9.05 9.82
N ALA A 93 2.28 -10.14 10.08
CA ALA A 93 0.88 -10.26 9.70
C ALA A 93 0.00 -9.38 10.61
N LEU A 94 -0.98 -8.67 10.04
CA LEU A 94 -1.98 -7.92 10.81
C LEU A 94 -2.78 -8.82 11.78
N ALA A 95 -2.83 -10.11 11.46
CA ALA A 95 -3.47 -11.14 12.25
C ALA A 95 -2.57 -11.73 13.35
N ALA A 96 -1.28 -11.42 13.35
CA ALA A 96 -0.33 -11.96 14.31
C ALA A 96 -0.67 -11.47 15.72
N ASP A 97 -0.48 -12.34 16.71
CA ASP A 97 -0.65 -11.97 18.10
C ASP A 97 0.50 -11.05 18.59
N ALA A 98 0.39 -10.54 19.82
CA ALA A 98 1.36 -9.63 20.38
C ALA A 98 2.74 -10.30 20.59
N ASP A 99 2.75 -11.60 20.90
CA ASP A 99 3.95 -12.39 21.20
C ASP A 99 4.67 -12.83 19.93
N GLU A 100 3.94 -13.19 18.88
CA GLU A 100 4.42 -13.43 17.52
C GLU A 100 5.08 -12.16 16.96
N THR A 101 4.44 -11.01 17.15
CA THR A 101 4.99 -9.72 16.72
C THR A 101 6.29 -9.41 17.46
N ALA A 102 6.31 -9.59 18.79
CA ALA A 102 7.51 -9.41 19.60
C ALA A 102 8.64 -10.37 19.18
N ARG A 103 8.32 -11.63 18.89
CA ARG A 103 9.29 -12.64 18.43
C ARG A 103 9.91 -12.25 17.07
N LEU A 104 9.11 -11.79 16.12
CA LEU A 104 9.58 -11.35 14.81
C LEU A 104 10.52 -10.13 14.93
N ILE A 105 10.13 -9.13 15.72
CA ILE A 105 10.94 -7.91 15.91
C ILE A 105 12.23 -8.23 16.69
N LYS A 106 12.16 -9.13 17.67
CA LYS A 106 13.34 -9.59 18.42
C LYS A 106 14.34 -10.27 17.49
N GLY A 107 13.86 -11.08 16.54
CA GLY A 107 14.67 -11.80 15.54
C GLY A 107 15.23 -10.91 14.42
N ALA A 108 14.74 -9.68 14.26
CA ALA A 108 15.21 -8.78 13.20
C ALA A 108 16.71 -8.51 13.30
N ARG A 109 17.43 -8.60 12.17
CA ARG A 109 18.86 -8.27 12.10
C ARG A 109 19.05 -6.79 12.42
N THR A 110 20.09 -6.50 13.20
CA THR A 110 20.55 -5.15 13.49
C THR A 110 22.07 -5.15 13.48
N ASP A 111 22.66 -3.96 13.38
CA ASP A 111 24.10 -3.80 13.58
C ASP A 111 24.48 -3.81 15.08
N SER A 112 25.79 -3.74 15.35
CA SER A 112 26.34 -3.71 16.71
C SER A 112 26.56 -2.29 17.25
N ARG A 113 26.11 -1.23 16.55
CA ARG A 113 26.37 0.15 16.97
C ARG A 113 25.42 0.54 18.11
N ARG A 114 26.00 1.08 19.18
CA ARG A 114 25.24 1.44 20.39
C ARG A 114 24.36 2.68 20.19
N HIS A 115 24.79 3.63 19.38
CA HIS A 115 24.00 4.84 19.11
C HIS A 115 23.05 4.60 17.93
N ILE A 116 21.76 4.82 18.17
CA ILE A 116 20.72 4.62 17.17
C ILE A 116 20.54 5.93 16.40
N THR A 117 20.68 5.84 15.08
CA THR A 117 20.55 6.98 14.16
C THR A 117 19.74 6.53 12.96
N TYR A 118 19.00 7.45 12.37
CA TYR A 118 18.30 7.20 11.11
C TYR A 118 19.25 7.48 9.94
N ASP A 119 19.66 6.42 9.25
CA ASP A 119 20.53 6.47 8.06
C ASP A 119 20.11 5.35 7.09
N PRO A 120 19.18 5.63 6.16
CA PRO A 120 18.66 4.61 5.25
C PRO A 120 19.70 4.10 4.24
N ALA A 121 20.78 4.85 3.98
CA ALA A 121 21.80 4.48 3.02
C ALA A 121 22.91 3.62 3.66
N GLY A 122 23.37 4.00 4.85
CA GLY A 122 24.43 3.29 5.56
C GLY A 122 23.93 2.23 6.55
N ARG A 123 22.68 2.32 7.00
CA ARG A 123 22.07 1.43 8.03
C ARG A 123 20.61 1.09 7.69
N PRO A 124 20.36 0.40 6.56
CA PRO A 124 18.99 0.12 6.11
C PRO A 124 18.18 -0.72 7.11
N GLU A 125 18.81 -1.64 7.85
CA GLU A 125 18.11 -2.52 8.80
C GLU A 125 17.59 -1.77 10.02
N VAL A 126 18.42 -0.90 10.62
CA VAL A 126 18.03 -0.06 11.76
C VAL A 126 17.03 1.00 11.32
N SER A 127 17.25 1.59 10.15
CA SER A 127 16.36 2.63 9.59
C SER A 127 14.99 2.08 9.23
N SER A 128 14.89 0.83 8.77
CA SER A 128 13.62 0.14 8.55
C SER A 128 12.83 -0.01 9.86
N LEU A 129 13.48 -0.46 10.94
CA LEU A 129 12.83 -0.58 12.26
C LEU A 129 12.37 0.78 12.81
N LEU A 130 13.22 1.80 12.68
CA LEU A 130 12.87 3.17 13.07
C LEU A 130 11.69 3.71 12.26
N LEU A 131 11.67 3.46 10.95
CA LEU A 131 10.57 3.84 10.09
C LEU A 131 9.27 3.15 10.49
N LEU A 132 9.32 1.86 10.83
CA LEU A 132 8.16 1.12 11.29
C LEU A 132 7.58 1.72 12.59
N ALA A 133 8.43 1.99 13.58
CA ALA A 133 8.00 2.63 14.82
C ALA A 133 7.43 4.04 14.58
N ALA A 134 8.09 4.82 13.73
CA ALA A 134 7.68 6.17 13.36
C ALA A 134 6.29 6.18 12.69
N LEU A 135 6.02 5.25 11.78
CA LEU A 135 4.71 5.09 11.14
C LEU A 135 3.62 4.67 12.11
N CYS A 136 3.92 3.84 13.10
CA CYS A 136 2.96 3.43 14.12
C CYS A 136 2.64 4.55 15.13
N GLN A 137 3.56 5.49 15.31
CA GLN A 137 3.44 6.59 16.29
C GLN A 137 3.10 7.95 15.65
N ASP A 138 2.95 8.01 14.32
CA ASP A 138 2.80 9.27 13.55
C ASP A 138 3.92 10.29 13.82
N ARG A 139 5.16 9.83 13.91
CA ARG A 139 6.37 10.64 14.16
C ARG A 139 7.37 10.51 13.01
N THR A 140 8.45 11.29 13.06
CA THR A 140 9.58 11.10 12.13
C THR A 140 10.56 10.03 12.65
N PRO A 141 11.20 9.24 11.78
CA PRO A 141 12.21 8.26 12.20
C PRO A 141 13.38 8.86 12.99
N GLN A 142 13.72 10.12 12.71
CA GLN A 142 14.75 10.87 13.42
C GLN A 142 14.34 11.12 14.87
N GLN A 143 13.12 11.59 15.11
CA GLN A 143 12.60 11.81 16.48
C GLN A 143 12.61 10.52 17.31
N VAL A 144 12.21 9.40 16.70
CA VAL A 144 12.25 8.10 17.38
C VAL A 144 13.70 7.66 17.66
N ALA A 145 14.63 7.93 16.75
CA ALA A 145 16.04 7.64 16.95
C ALA A 145 16.65 8.48 18.08
N ASP A 146 16.32 9.77 18.14
CA ASP A 146 16.79 10.72 19.16
C ASP A 146 16.32 10.31 20.57
N ASP A 147 15.06 9.87 20.70
CA ASP A 147 14.50 9.38 21.97
C ASP A 147 15.22 8.13 22.48
N ILE A 148 15.65 7.24 21.59
CA ILE A 148 16.41 6.03 21.96
C ILE A 148 17.87 6.38 22.24
N GLY A 149 18.46 7.25 21.42
CA GLY A 149 19.83 7.74 21.54
C GLY A 149 20.86 6.62 21.77
N PRO A 150 21.63 6.65 22.88
CA PRO A 150 22.69 5.67 23.18
C PRO A 150 22.18 4.38 23.86
N ALA A 151 20.86 4.18 23.98
CA ALA A 151 20.29 3.01 24.68
C ALA A 151 20.48 1.68 23.92
N GLY A 152 20.89 1.73 22.66
CA GLY A 152 21.27 0.55 21.86
C GLY A 152 20.11 -0.16 21.18
N THR A 153 20.45 -1.23 20.46
CA THR A 153 19.53 -2.00 19.61
C THR A 153 18.46 -2.75 20.41
N ALA A 154 18.76 -3.12 21.65
CA ALA A 154 17.77 -3.75 22.54
C ALA A 154 16.64 -2.77 22.90
N ALA A 155 16.96 -1.50 23.15
CA ALA A 155 15.96 -0.47 23.40
C ALA A 155 15.12 -0.21 22.15
N LEU A 156 15.77 -0.07 20.99
CA LEU A 156 15.09 0.07 19.69
C LEU A 156 14.05 -1.04 19.48
N LYS A 157 14.44 -2.32 19.63
CA LYS A 157 13.52 -3.45 19.42
C LYS A 157 12.34 -3.44 20.39
N ARG A 158 12.52 -3.00 21.63
CA ARG A 158 11.42 -2.84 22.59
C ARG A 158 10.46 -1.74 22.17
N THR A 159 10.98 -0.55 21.88
CA THR A 159 10.18 0.60 21.43
C THR A 159 9.37 0.27 20.17
N VAL A 160 9.98 -0.42 19.20
CA VAL A 160 9.28 -0.84 17.97
C VAL A 160 8.20 -1.86 18.29
N THR A 161 8.48 -2.83 19.19
CA THR A 161 7.49 -3.85 19.59
C THR A 161 6.27 -3.22 20.26
N GLU A 162 6.50 -2.28 21.18
CA GLU A 162 5.43 -1.55 21.87
C GLU A 162 4.60 -0.74 20.88
N ALA A 163 5.25 0.08 20.04
CA ALA A 163 4.59 0.90 19.03
C ALA A 163 3.72 0.07 18.08
N VAL A 164 4.25 -1.04 17.55
CA VAL A 164 3.52 -1.91 16.63
C VAL A 164 2.35 -2.61 17.33
N ASN A 165 2.54 -3.09 18.56
CA ASN A 165 1.48 -3.77 19.29
C ASN A 165 0.35 -2.84 19.69
N GLU A 166 0.67 -1.61 20.11
CA GLU A 166 -0.32 -0.57 20.41
C GLU A 166 -1.12 -0.21 19.16
N TYR A 167 -0.43 0.01 18.04
CA TYR A 167 -1.08 0.30 16.75
C TYR A 167 -1.98 -0.84 16.26
N LEU A 168 -1.55 -2.10 16.41
CA LEU A 168 -2.32 -3.27 15.95
C LEU A 168 -3.44 -3.69 16.92
N ALA A 169 -3.41 -3.26 18.19
CA ALA A 169 -4.42 -3.63 19.19
C ALA A 169 -5.88 -3.37 18.74
N PRO A 170 -6.26 -2.16 18.27
CA PRO A 170 -7.63 -1.92 17.82
C PRO A 170 -8.01 -2.75 16.59
N ILE A 171 -7.06 -3.00 15.68
CA ILE A 171 -7.27 -3.82 14.47
C ILE A 171 -7.53 -5.28 14.84
N ARG A 172 -6.75 -5.83 15.78
CA ARG A 172 -6.92 -7.19 16.31
C ARG A 172 -8.28 -7.34 17.00
N SER A 173 -8.66 -6.37 17.83
CA SER A 173 -9.97 -6.36 18.50
C SER A 173 -11.12 -6.39 17.49
N ARG A 174 -11.09 -5.50 16.49
CA ARG A 174 -12.11 -5.44 15.43
C ARG A 174 -12.15 -6.73 14.61
N ARG A 175 -11.01 -7.34 14.32
CA ARG A 175 -10.92 -8.63 13.62
C ARG A 175 -11.62 -9.74 14.42
N VAL A 176 -11.39 -9.81 15.73
CA VAL A 176 -12.04 -10.81 16.61
C VAL A 176 -13.56 -10.60 16.61
N GLN A 177 -14.03 -9.36 16.73
CA GLN A 177 -15.45 -9.02 16.68
C GLN A 177 -16.09 -9.44 15.35
N LEU A 178 -15.46 -9.09 14.21
CA LEU A 178 -15.97 -9.44 12.88
C LEU A 178 -15.94 -10.95 12.61
N ALA A 179 -14.97 -11.67 13.19
CA ALA A 179 -14.88 -13.12 13.03
C ALA A 179 -16.05 -13.88 13.69
N GLN A 180 -16.76 -13.26 14.64
CA GLN A 180 -17.94 -13.86 15.29
C GLN A 180 -19.16 -13.91 14.36
N ASP A 181 -19.29 -12.95 13.43
CA ASP A 181 -20.39 -12.93 12.44
C ASP A 181 -19.91 -13.33 11.04
N ARG A 182 -19.75 -14.64 10.83
CA ARG A 182 -19.36 -15.18 9.52
C ARG A 182 -20.43 -14.96 8.45
N ALA A 183 -21.70 -14.80 8.83
CA ALA A 183 -22.78 -14.58 7.87
C ALA A 183 -22.70 -13.17 7.26
N HIS A 184 -22.41 -12.17 8.10
CA HIS A 184 -22.11 -10.81 7.63
C HIS A 184 -20.91 -10.80 6.67
N LEU A 185 -19.79 -11.43 7.03
CA LEU A 185 -18.61 -11.49 6.14
C LEU A 185 -18.93 -12.10 4.77
N ARG A 186 -19.72 -13.18 4.73
CA ARG A 186 -20.14 -13.81 3.48
C ARG A 186 -21.06 -12.91 2.65
N ARG A 187 -21.98 -12.17 3.28
CA ARG A 187 -22.82 -11.19 2.58
C ARG A 187 -21.98 -10.08 1.96
N THR A 188 -21.06 -9.49 2.72
CA THR A 188 -20.17 -8.43 2.22
C THR A 188 -19.35 -8.90 1.02
N LEU A 189 -18.80 -10.12 1.07
CA LEU A 189 -18.07 -10.70 -0.07
C LEU A 189 -18.97 -10.92 -1.29
N ARG A 190 -20.20 -11.40 -1.08
CA ARG A 190 -21.17 -11.61 -2.17
C ARG A 190 -21.55 -10.29 -2.85
N GLU A 191 -21.89 -9.28 -2.06
CA GLU A 191 -22.24 -7.94 -2.58
C GLU A 191 -21.07 -7.30 -3.33
N GLY A 192 -19.83 -7.45 -2.81
CA GLY A 192 -18.63 -6.99 -3.51
C GLY A 192 -18.43 -7.70 -4.85
N ASN A 193 -18.65 -9.02 -4.89
CA ASN A 193 -18.56 -9.81 -6.12
C ASN A 193 -19.62 -9.41 -7.15
N GLU A 194 -20.85 -9.13 -6.72
CA GLU A 194 -21.93 -8.68 -7.61
C GLU A 194 -21.58 -7.34 -8.28
N ARG A 195 -21.08 -6.37 -7.50
CA ARG A 195 -20.63 -5.08 -8.02
C ARG A 195 -19.45 -5.23 -8.99
N ALA A 196 -18.46 -6.04 -8.62
CA ALA A 196 -17.29 -6.28 -9.46
C ALA A 196 -17.66 -6.98 -10.78
N ARG A 197 -18.59 -7.95 -10.73
CA ARG A 197 -19.10 -8.64 -11.94
C ARG A 197 -19.79 -7.68 -12.89
N ALA A 198 -20.64 -6.79 -12.39
CA ALA A 198 -21.32 -5.81 -13.24
C ALA A 198 -20.32 -4.93 -14.01
N VAL A 199 -19.23 -4.48 -13.36
CA VAL A 199 -18.15 -3.72 -14.01
C VAL A 199 -17.38 -4.58 -15.02
N ALA A 200 -17.06 -5.81 -14.65
CA ALA A 200 -16.33 -6.73 -15.51
C ALA A 200 -17.13 -7.11 -16.77
N ASP A 201 -18.44 -7.36 -16.65
CA ASP A 201 -19.31 -7.71 -17.76
C ASP A 201 -19.47 -6.55 -18.74
N ALA A 202 -19.58 -5.32 -18.25
CA ALA A 202 -19.57 -4.12 -19.09
C ALA A 202 -18.26 -3.99 -19.86
N THR A 203 -17.12 -4.13 -19.18
CA THR A 203 -15.79 -4.07 -19.82
C THR A 203 -15.61 -5.21 -20.84
N LEU A 204 -16.08 -6.41 -20.52
CA LEU A 204 -15.97 -7.57 -21.41
C LEU A 204 -16.84 -7.39 -22.66
N THR A 205 -18.00 -6.77 -22.53
CA THR A 205 -18.88 -6.43 -23.66
C THR A 205 -18.18 -5.47 -24.62
N GLU A 206 -17.55 -4.41 -24.09
CA GLU A 206 -16.78 -3.45 -24.89
C GLU A 206 -15.60 -4.13 -25.61
N VAL A 207 -14.85 -4.99 -24.91
CA VAL A 207 -13.73 -5.73 -25.48
C VAL A 207 -14.20 -6.66 -26.59
N ARG A 208 -15.29 -7.41 -26.39
CA ARG A 208 -15.85 -8.31 -27.41
C ARG A 208 -16.32 -7.56 -28.64
N ALA A 209 -16.95 -6.40 -28.46
CA ALA A 209 -17.36 -5.52 -29.56
C ALA A 209 -16.14 -5.01 -30.35
N ALA A 210 -15.08 -4.58 -29.67
CA ALA A 210 -13.85 -4.12 -30.32
C ALA A 210 -13.09 -5.24 -31.05
N MET A 211 -13.17 -6.48 -30.55
CA MET A 211 -12.51 -7.64 -31.13
C MET A 211 -13.35 -8.35 -32.21
N ASN A 212 -14.54 -7.84 -32.55
CA ASN A 212 -15.50 -8.50 -33.45
C ASN A 212 -15.76 -9.98 -33.08
N SER A 213 -15.62 -10.31 -31.79
CA SER A 213 -15.76 -11.66 -31.26
C SER A 213 -17.17 -11.78 -30.70
N GLN A 214 -18.15 -11.79 -31.60
CA GLN A 214 -19.55 -11.97 -31.27
C GLN A 214 -19.89 -13.46 -31.46
N CYS A 215 -20.01 -14.18 -30.36
CA CYS A 215 -20.66 -15.49 -30.30
C CYS A 215 -21.91 -15.35 -29.42
#